data_AF-A0A7W2TCD5-F1
#
_entry.id   AF-A0A7W2TCD5-F1
#
_cell.length_a   1.000
_cell.length_b   1.000
_cell.length_c   1.000
_cell.angle_alpha   90.00
_cell.angle_beta   90.00
_cell.angle_gamma   90.00
#
_symmetry.space_group_name_H-M   'P 1'
#
loop_
_entity.id
_entity.type
_entity.pdbx_description
1 polymer ?
#
loop_
_entity_poly.entity_id
_entity_poly.type
_entity_poly.pdbx_seq_one_letter_code
_entity_poly.pdbx_strand_id
1 'polypeptide(L)'
;MIVKHNYGAKKELTPHKIYSDDQADNYFALTIIFQREKGYDSTNSDWFSAEYYSDGRIIKYQGVDLSDRLQMCLGCHIPLGGKDR
;
A
#
# COMPACT_ATOMS: atom_id res chain seq x y z
N MET A 1 10.26 2.23 6.78
CA MET A 1 9.58 1.79 5.53
C MET A 1 8.78 0.55 5.84
N ILE A 2 7.53 0.55 5.41
CA ILE A 2 6.57 -0.55 5.55
C ILE A 2 6.27 -1.06 4.14
N VAL A 3 6.25 -2.38 4.00
CA VAL A 3 5.88 -3.06 2.76
C VAL A 3 4.76 -4.03 3.06
N LYS A 4 3.65 -3.91 2.34
CA LYS A 4 2.48 -4.78 2.46
C LYS A 4 2.30 -5.53 1.13
N HIS A 5 2.26 -6.85 1.21
CA HIS A 5 1.88 -7.70 0.08
C HIS A 5 0.36 -7.91 0.14
N ASN A 6 -0.34 -7.52 -0.91
CA ASN A 6 -1.76 -7.74 -1.05
C ASN A 6 -1.99 -8.98 -1.90
N TYR A 7 -2.74 -9.94 -1.35
CA TYR A 7 -3.16 -11.14 -2.05
C TYR A 7 -4.61 -10.96 -2.51
N GLY A 8 -4.87 -11.24 -3.78
CA GLY A 8 -6.18 -10.98 -4.38
C GLY A 8 -7.27 -11.90 -3.84
N ALA A 9 -8.50 -11.41 -3.69
CA ALA A 9 -9.62 -12.23 -3.23
C ALA A 9 -10.07 -13.22 -4.32
N LYS A 10 -9.47 -14.41 -4.37
CA LYS A 10 -10.02 -15.56 -5.11
C LYS A 10 -10.99 -16.33 -4.20
N LYS A 11 -12.10 -16.85 -4.75
CA LYS A 11 -13.15 -17.55 -4.00
C LYS A 11 -12.61 -18.70 -3.12
N GLU A 12 -11.52 -19.32 -3.53
CA GLU A 12 -10.88 -20.43 -2.80
C GLU A 12 -9.60 -20.06 -2.07
N LEU A 13 -9.27 -18.76 -1.96
CA LEU A 13 -8.06 -18.33 -1.27
C LEU A 13 -8.24 -18.46 0.24
N THR A 14 -7.29 -19.12 0.89
CA THR A 14 -7.23 -19.26 2.35
C THR A 14 -5.86 -18.79 2.85
N PRO A 15 -5.73 -18.43 4.14
CA PRO A 15 -4.42 -18.14 4.72
C PRO A 15 -3.42 -19.27 4.49
N HIS A 16 -3.85 -20.53 4.64
CA HIS A 16 -2.99 -21.69 4.36
C HIS A 16 -2.44 -21.65 2.93
N LYS A 17 -3.30 -21.46 1.91
CA LYS A 17 -2.88 -21.39 0.50
C LYS A 17 -1.91 -20.24 0.23
N ILE A 18 -2.09 -19.09 0.87
CA ILE A 18 -1.14 -17.96 0.76
C ILE A 18 0.27 -18.36 1.23
N TYR A 19 0.37 -19.20 2.26
CA TYR A 19 1.66 -19.65 2.81
C TYR A 19 2.20 -20.94 2.19
N SER A 20 1.35 -21.76 1.57
CA SER A 20 1.72 -23.07 1.02
C SER A 20 1.95 -23.08 -0.48
N ASP A 21 1.26 -22.22 -1.22
CA ASP A 21 1.36 -22.15 -2.68
C ASP A 21 2.52 -21.24 -3.10
N ASP A 22 2.82 -21.20 -4.40
CA ASP A 22 3.76 -20.19 -4.90
C ASP A 22 3.17 -18.79 -4.64
N GLN A 23 3.97 -17.92 -4.05
CA GLN A 23 3.55 -16.57 -3.70
C GLN A 23 3.05 -15.81 -4.93
N ALA A 24 3.67 -16.03 -6.09
CA ALA A 24 3.30 -15.39 -7.35
C ALA A 24 1.87 -15.73 -7.79
N ASP A 25 1.34 -16.90 -7.44
CA ASP A 25 0.01 -17.34 -7.87
C ASP A 25 -1.10 -16.49 -7.25
N ASN A 26 -0.87 -15.98 -6.04
CA ASN A 26 -1.89 -15.31 -5.24
C ASN A 26 -1.61 -13.81 -5.06
N TYR A 27 -0.44 -13.35 -5.49
CA TYR A 27 0.01 -11.99 -5.37
C TYR A 27 -0.73 -11.05 -6.33
N PHE A 28 -1.27 -9.97 -5.78
CA PHE A 28 -2.03 -8.99 -6.56
C PHE A 28 -1.33 -7.64 -6.62
N ALA A 29 -0.88 -7.13 -5.47
CA ALA A 29 -0.31 -5.79 -5.39
C ALA A 29 0.74 -5.64 -4.27
N LEU A 30 1.64 -4.68 -4.45
CA LEU A 30 2.55 -4.17 -3.43
C LEU A 30 2.06 -2.81 -2.94
N THR A 31 1.91 -2.63 -1.64
CA THR A 31 1.82 -1.29 -1.06
C THR A 31 3.11 -0.96 -0.32
N ILE A 32 3.65 0.22 -0.57
CA ILE A 32 4.77 0.78 0.20
C ILE A 32 4.30 2.01 0.95
N ILE A 33 4.74 2.13 2.21
CA ILE A 33 4.48 3.30 3.05
C ILE A 33 5.77 3.67 3.76
N PHE A 34 6.25 4.90 3.60
CA PHE A 34 7.47 5.34 4.28
C PHE A 34 7.50 6.85 4.46
N GLN A 35 8.23 7.28 5.49
CA GLN A 35 8.48 8.69 5.73
C GLN A 35 9.64 9.16 4.86
N ARG A 36 9.42 10.25 4.15
CA ARG A 36 10.37 10.95 3.29
C ARG A 36 11.18 11.96 4.12
N GLU A 37 12.08 12.65 3.44
CA GLU A 37 12.83 13.76 4.01
C GLU A 37 11.92 14.87 4.57
N LYS A 38 12.40 15.56 5.61
CA LYS A 38 11.67 16.64 6.25
C LYS A 38 11.24 17.71 5.24
N GLY A 39 9.95 18.02 5.20
CA GLY A 39 9.38 19.03 4.30
C GLY A 39 8.93 18.47 2.94
N TYR A 40 9.02 17.16 2.73
CA TYR A 40 8.42 16.49 1.57
C TYR A 40 6.91 16.72 1.50
N ASP A 41 6.22 16.55 2.62
CA ASP A 41 4.78 16.81 2.76
C ASP A 41 4.45 17.07 4.23
N SER A 42 4.70 18.30 4.67
CA SER A 42 4.45 18.71 6.05
C SER A 42 2.99 18.57 6.48
N THR A 43 2.04 18.51 5.54
CA THR A 43 0.62 18.32 5.85
C THR A 43 0.30 16.89 6.27
N ASN A 44 1.11 15.93 5.82
CA ASN A 44 0.97 14.51 6.10
C ASN A 44 2.21 13.94 6.80
N SER A 45 2.92 14.76 7.58
CA SER A 45 4.15 14.38 8.31
C SER A 45 5.22 13.69 7.45
N ASP A 46 5.35 14.15 6.21
CA ASP A 46 6.30 13.64 5.22
C ASP A 46 6.08 12.16 4.85
N TRP A 47 4.90 11.59 5.12
CA TRP A 47 4.57 10.24 4.69
C TRP A 47 4.26 10.16 3.21
N PHE A 48 4.76 9.09 2.59
CA PHE A 48 4.46 8.69 1.23
C PHE A 48 3.82 7.32 1.24
N SER A 49 2.83 7.11 0.38
CA SER A 49 2.21 5.82 0.11
C SER A 49 2.07 5.62 -1.39
N ALA A 50 2.35 4.39 -1.85
CA ALA A 50 2.05 3.98 -3.21
C ALA A 50 1.63 2.52 -3.28
N GLU A 51 0.76 2.20 -4.24
CA GLU A 51 0.33 0.84 -4.54
C GLU A 51 0.62 0.49 -6.00
N TYR A 52 1.25 -0.66 -6.21
CA TYR A 52 1.66 -1.17 -7.50
C TYR A 52 1.02 -2.54 -7.75
N TYR A 53 0.62 -2.80 -8.99
CA TYR A 53 0.34 -4.17 -9.43
C TYR A 53 1.60 -5.02 -9.37
N SER A 54 1.43 -6.34 -9.48
CA SER A 54 2.54 -7.29 -9.54
C SER A 54 3.52 -7.07 -10.71
N ASP A 55 3.09 -6.37 -11.77
CA ASP A 55 3.91 -5.97 -12.90
C ASP A 55 4.63 -4.62 -12.74
N GLY A 56 4.50 -3.98 -11.56
CA GLY A 56 5.15 -2.72 -11.23
C GLY A 56 4.43 -1.46 -11.73
N ARG A 57 3.31 -1.59 -12.45
CA ARG A 57 2.49 -0.42 -12.80
C ARG A 57 1.77 0.11 -11.55
N ILE A 58 1.66 1.43 -11.45
CA ILE A 58 0.89 2.08 -10.39
C ILE A 58 -0.60 1.74 -10.57
N ILE A 59 -1.26 1.37 -9.47
CA ILE A 59 -2.69 1.13 -9.45
C ILE A 59 -3.43 2.47 -9.58
N LYS A 60 -4.48 2.51 -10.40
CA LYS A 60 -5.36 3.67 -10.51
C LYS A 60 -6.70 3.39 -9.83
N TYR A 61 -7.15 4.29 -8.96
CA TYR A 61 -8.49 4.28 -8.41
C TYR A 61 -9.28 5.48 -8.95
N GLN A 62 -10.40 5.22 -9.64
CA GLN A 62 -11.22 6.26 -10.27
C GLN A 62 -10.42 7.23 -11.17
N GLY A 63 -9.41 6.70 -11.87
CA GLY A 63 -8.55 7.47 -12.77
C GLY A 63 -7.37 8.18 -12.11
N VAL A 64 -7.27 8.16 -10.78
CA VAL A 64 -6.17 8.76 -10.02
C VAL A 64 -5.14 7.70 -9.64
N ASP A 65 -3.87 7.98 -9.85
CA ASP A 65 -2.76 7.11 -9.45
C ASP A 65 -2.72 6.97 -7.93
N LEU A 66 -2.71 5.72 -7.42
CA LEU A 66 -2.52 5.40 -6.01
C LEU A 66 -1.04 5.53 -5.62
N SER A 67 -0.44 6.68 -5.91
CA SER A 67 0.95 6.97 -5.59
C SER A 67 1.11 8.48 -5.42
N ASP A 68 0.92 9.00 -4.22
CA ASP A 68 1.26 10.38 -3.89
C ASP A 68 1.03 10.67 -2.39
N ARG A 69 1.11 11.96 -2.02
CA ARG A 69 0.48 12.67 -0.89
C ARG A 69 -1.05 12.47 -0.76
N LEU A 70 -1.58 11.44 -1.40
CA LEU A 70 -3.01 11.26 -1.61
C LEU A 70 -3.73 11.01 -0.29
N GLN A 71 -4.68 11.89 0.00
CA GLN A 71 -5.51 11.91 1.21
C GLN A 71 -6.31 10.62 1.41
N MET A 72 -6.51 9.80 0.37
CA MET A 72 -7.28 8.57 0.53
C MET A 72 -6.58 7.53 1.42
N CYS A 73 -5.26 7.40 1.33
CA CYS A 73 -4.51 6.50 2.21
C CYS A 73 -4.09 7.26 3.46
N LEU A 74 -3.40 8.41 3.29
CA LEU A 74 -2.85 9.16 4.41
C LEU A 74 -3.95 9.74 5.31
N GLY A 75 -5.06 10.20 4.75
CA GLY A 75 -6.20 10.73 5.51
C GLY A 75 -6.93 9.67 6.33
N CYS A 76 -6.85 8.38 5.99
CA CYS A 76 -7.32 7.30 6.87
C CYS A 76 -6.27 6.91 7.92
N HIS A 77 -4.99 6.92 7.58
CA HIS A 77 -3.92 6.45 8.48
C HIS A 77 -3.51 7.48 9.54
N ILE A 78 -3.42 8.78 9.20
CA ILE A 78 -2.99 9.83 10.12
C ILE A 78 -3.91 9.93 11.36
N PRO A 79 -5.25 9.91 11.24
CA PRO A 79 -6.14 10.05 12.39
C PRO A 79 -6.09 8.86 13.36
N LEU A 80 -5.76 7.65 12.89
CA LEU A 80 -5.80 6.41 13.68
C LEU A 80 -4.72 6.32 14.79
N GLY A 81 -3.67 7.14 14.73
CA GLY A 81 -2.65 7.25 15.79
C GLY A 81 -1.55 6.19 15.73
N GLY A 82 -0.56 6.28 16.63
CA GLY A 82 0.61 5.39 16.69
C GLY A 82 1.93 6.13 16.91
N LYS A 83 3.02 5.41 17.20
CA LYS A 83 4.37 6.00 17.41
C LYS A 83 5.00 6.55 16.14
N ASP A 84 4.47 6.20 14.96
CA ASP A 84 5.00 6.57 13.65
C ASP A 84 4.05 7.54 12.93
N ARG A 85 3.78 8.68 13.58
CA ARG A 85 3.13 9.84 12.94
C ARG A 85 4.17 10.79 12.36
#